data_AF-A0A1Y4ASQ2-F1
#
_entry.id   AF-A0A1Y4ASQ2-F1
#
_cell.length_a   1.000
_cell.length_b   1.000
_cell.length_c   1.000
_cell.angle_alpha   90.00
_cell.angle_beta   90.00
_cell.angle_gamma   90.00
#
_symmetry.space_group_name_H-M   'P 1'
#
loop_
_entity.id
_entity.type
_entity.pdbx_description
1 polymer ?
#
loop_
_entity_poly.entity_id
_entity_poly.type
_entity_poly.pdbx_seq_one_letter_code
_entity_poly.pdbx_strand_id
1 'polypeptide(L)'
;MNQMSTASISQDHWLELISQCRSSGLTDRQWCIQNGIPTSTFYYHVKALRKKACEIPETSVAATQKQEVVQIPLWETESHPDTVPVSSPSVCLEMQGIRIEIHEQAGADVIRNTLLALRQLC
;
A
#
# COMPACT_ATOMS: atom_id res chain seq x y z
N MET A 1 -43.35 -16.86 0.22
CA MET A 1 -43.09 -15.49 0.72
C MET A 1 -41.89 -15.57 1.65
N ASN A 2 -40.73 -15.08 1.22
CA ASN A 2 -39.49 -15.21 1.98
C ASN A 2 -39.45 -14.20 3.12
N GLN A 3 -39.32 -14.71 4.34
CA GLN A 3 -39.05 -13.96 5.55
C GLN A 3 -37.61 -13.42 5.46
N MET A 4 -37.42 -12.26 4.82
CA MET A 4 -36.15 -11.52 4.92
C MET A 4 -36.06 -10.96 6.33
N SER A 5 -35.35 -11.68 7.19
CA SER A 5 -35.09 -11.37 8.59
C SER A 5 -34.71 -9.90 8.76
N THR A 6 -35.53 -9.15 9.50
CA THR A 6 -35.37 -7.72 9.81
C THR A 6 -34.01 -7.36 10.43
N ALA A 7 -33.30 -8.34 11.00
CA ALA A 7 -31.94 -8.19 11.50
C ALA A 7 -30.86 -8.04 10.41
N SER A 8 -31.02 -8.70 9.25
CA SER A 8 -30.08 -8.55 8.11
C SER A 8 -30.19 -7.15 7.53
N ILE A 9 -31.43 -6.66 7.39
CA ILE A 9 -31.75 -5.32 6.87
C ILE A 9 -31.05 -4.23 7.71
N SER A 10 -30.95 -4.42 9.03
CA SER A 10 -30.22 -3.49 9.89
C SER A 10 -28.70 -3.56 9.69
N GLN A 11 -28.11 -4.77 9.56
CA GLN A 11 -26.66 -4.91 9.37
C GLN A 11 -26.18 -4.38 8.03
N ASP A 12 -26.87 -4.73 6.95
CA ASP A 12 -26.52 -4.33 5.59
C ASP A 12 -26.60 -2.81 5.45
N HIS A 13 -27.62 -2.19 6.07
CA HIS A 13 -27.74 -0.74 6.14
C HIS A 13 -26.56 -0.07 6.85
N TRP A 14 -26.12 -0.62 8.00
CA TRP A 14 -24.96 -0.08 8.70
C TRP A 14 -23.64 -0.29 7.95
N LEU A 15 -23.50 -1.39 7.21
CA LEU A 15 -22.36 -1.60 6.32
C LEU A 15 -22.30 -0.53 5.22
N GLU A 16 -23.45 -0.21 4.62
CA GLU A 16 -23.55 0.84 3.61
C GLU A 16 -23.17 2.22 4.18
N LEU A 17 -23.75 2.61 5.33
CA LEU A 17 -23.43 3.87 5.99
C LEU A 17 -21.94 3.98 6.36
N ILE A 18 -21.34 2.90 6.87
CA ILE A 18 -19.90 2.88 7.17
C ILE A 18 -19.10 3.03 5.88
N SER A 19 -19.48 2.34 4.80
CA SER A 19 -18.81 2.46 3.50
C SER A 19 -18.86 3.90 2.96
N GLN A 20 -20.04 4.54 3.00
CA GLN A 20 -20.22 5.94 2.62
C GLN A 20 -19.39 6.89 3.48
N CYS A 21 -19.32 6.65 4.80
CA CYS A 21 -18.46 7.41 5.70
C CYS A 21 -16.99 7.31 5.28
N ARG A 22 -16.50 6.11 4.92
CA ARG A 22 -15.11 5.89 4.50
C ARG A 22 -14.80 6.50 3.13
N SER A 23 -15.76 6.48 2.19
CA SER A 23 -15.60 7.11 0.87
C SER A 23 -15.74 8.63 0.90
N SER A 24 -16.31 9.21 1.95
CA SER A 24 -16.57 10.66 2.04
C SER A 24 -15.31 11.53 2.17
N GLY A 25 -14.17 10.96 2.59
CA GLY A 25 -12.95 11.72 2.90
C GLY A 25 -13.06 12.59 4.17
N LEU A 26 -14.20 12.56 4.87
CA LEU A 26 -14.40 13.26 6.14
C LEU A 26 -13.98 12.38 7.32
N THR A 27 -13.71 13.01 8.47
CA THR A 27 -13.58 12.27 9.72
C THR A 27 -14.92 11.66 10.13
N ASP A 28 -14.92 10.48 10.77
CA ASP A 28 -16.13 9.79 11.25
C ASP A 28 -17.08 10.74 12.00
N ARG A 29 -16.52 11.63 12.85
CA ARG A 29 -17.29 12.61 13.61
C ARG A 29 -17.99 13.65 12.72
N GLN A 30 -17.28 14.21 11.74
CA GLN A 30 -17.85 15.20 10.81
C GLN A 30 -18.94 14.57 9.94
N TRP A 31 -18.70 13.38 9.43
CA TRP A 31 -19.68 12.66 8.60
C TRP A 31 -20.93 12.30 9.40
N CYS A 32 -20.78 11.82 10.63
CA CYS A 32 -21.90 11.54 11.53
C CYS A 32 -22.77 12.78 11.78
N ILE A 33 -22.13 13.94 12.04
CA ILE A 33 -22.85 15.21 12.24
C ILE A 33 -23.64 15.60 10.99
N GLN A 34 -23.04 15.52 9.80
CA GLN A 34 -23.70 15.87 8.54
C GLN A 34 -24.88 14.95 8.21
N ASN A 35 -24.77 13.67 8.54
CA ASN A 35 -25.80 12.67 8.26
C ASN A 35 -26.80 12.48 9.41
N GLY A 36 -26.72 13.31 10.47
CA GLY A 36 -27.64 13.25 11.60
C GLY A 36 -27.53 11.96 12.44
N ILE A 37 -26.38 11.28 12.38
CA ILE A 37 -26.14 10.03 13.10
C ILE A 37 -25.41 10.35 14.41
N PRO A 38 -25.92 9.92 15.57
CA PRO A 38 -25.17 10.02 16.82
C PRO A 38 -23.88 9.21 16.73
N THR A 39 -22.76 9.83 17.07
CA THR A 39 -21.42 9.19 17.00
C THR A 39 -21.35 7.93 17.85
N SER A 40 -22.03 7.89 19.00
CA SER A 40 -22.15 6.71 19.86
C SER A 40 -22.81 5.53 19.15
N THR A 41 -23.91 5.77 18.44
CA THR A 41 -24.63 4.78 17.63
C THR A 41 -23.75 4.26 16.51
N PHE A 42 -23.05 5.15 15.80
CA PHE A 42 -22.13 4.77 14.75
C PHE A 42 -21.04 3.81 15.25
N TYR A 43 -20.34 4.19 16.33
CA TYR A 43 -19.28 3.34 16.89
C TYR A 43 -19.81 2.04 17.49
N TYR A 44 -21.03 2.04 18.04
CA TYR A 44 -21.70 0.82 18.49
C TYR A 44 -21.85 -0.18 17.34
N HIS A 45 -22.37 0.26 16.19
CA HIS A 45 -22.57 -0.61 15.04
C HIS A 45 -21.26 -1.04 14.38
N VAL A 46 -20.25 -0.16 14.30
CA VAL A 46 -18.89 -0.54 13.86
C VAL A 46 -18.34 -1.67 14.73
N LYS A 47 -18.47 -1.55 16.06
CA LYS A 47 -18.00 -2.57 17.01
C LYS A 47 -18.79 -3.88 16.85
N ALA A 48 -20.11 -3.81 16.72
CA ALA A 48 -20.97 -4.98 16.54
C ALA A 48 -20.64 -5.73 15.24
N LEU A 49 -20.42 -5.01 14.14
CA LEU A 49 -20.06 -5.60 12.84
C LEU A 49 -18.68 -6.25 12.89
N ARG A 50 -17.68 -5.61 13.52
CA ARG A 50 -16.35 -6.22 13.73
C ARG A 50 -16.44 -7.51 14.54
N LYS A 51 -17.24 -7.52 15.62
CA LYS A 51 -17.43 -8.73 16.43
C LYS A 51 -17.98 -9.89 15.60
N LYS A 52 -18.98 -9.63 14.75
CA LYS A 52 -19.56 -10.64 13.86
C LYS A 52 -18.61 -11.11 12.77
N ALA A 53 -17.82 -10.21 12.17
CA ALA A 53 -16.84 -10.57 11.15
C ALA A 53 -15.68 -11.41 11.72
N CYS A 54 -15.37 -11.26 13.00
CA CYS A 54 -14.35 -12.01 13.72
C CYS A 54 -14.90 -13.20 14.51
N GLU A 55 -16.16 -13.63 14.29
CA GLU A 55 -16.63 -14.91 14.82
C GLU A 55 -15.90 -16.04 14.09
N ILE A 56 -14.75 -16.43 14.64
CA ILE A 56 -14.04 -17.64 14.26
C ILE A 56 -14.96 -18.81 14.65
N PRO A 57 -15.30 -19.72 13.73
CA PRO A 57 -16.03 -20.92 14.10
C PRO A 57 -15.29 -21.61 15.24
N GLU A 58 -16.00 -22.02 16.29
CA GLU A 58 -15.46 -22.89 17.34
C GLU A 58 -14.68 -24.00 16.64
N THR A 59 -13.36 -24.04 16.86
CA THR A 59 -12.52 -25.10 16.30
C THR A 59 -13.06 -26.39 16.88
N SER A 60 -13.81 -27.15 16.07
CA SER A 60 -14.09 -28.53 16.41
C SER A 60 -12.73 -29.17 16.58
N VAL A 61 -12.37 -29.52 17.82
CA VAL A 61 -11.20 -30.32 18.14
C VAL A 61 -11.47 -31.72 17.61
N ALA A 62 -11.50 -31.85 16.29
CA ALA A 62 -11.85 -33.05 15.57
C ALA A 62 -10.94 -33.12 14.35
N ALA A 63 -9.99 -34.04 14.48
CA ALA A 63 -8.92 -34.39 13.56
C ALA A 63 -7.82 -33.33 13.44
N THR A 64 -6.64 -33.74 13.89
CA THR A 64 -5.35 -33.45 13.27
C THR A 64 -5.45 -33.73 11.75
N GLN A 65 -6.14 -32.87 11.01
CA GLN A 65 -6.06 -32.87 9.57
C GLN A 65 -4.62 -32.46 9.27
N LYS A 66 -3.86 -33.41 8.73
CA LYS A 66 -2.49 -33.18 8.27
C LYS A 66 -2.57 -32.06 7.23
N GLN A 67 -2.26 -30.85 7.65
CA GLN A 67 -2.34 -29.68 6.81
C GLN A 67 -1.22 -29.81 5.78
N GLU A 68 -1.58 -30.21 4.56
CA GLU A 68 -0.64 -30.38 3.47
C GLU A 68 -0.32 -29.01 2.89
N VAL A 69 0.77 -28.43 3.38
CA VAL A 69 1.32 -27.18 2.86
C VAL A 69 2.23 -27.51 1.68
N VAL A 70 1.78 -27.13 0.48
CA VAL A 70 2.63 -27.10 -0.71
C VAL A 70 3.40 -25.80 -0.71
N GLN A 71 4.71 -25.86 -0.93
CA GLN A 71 5.50 -24.68 -1.23
C GLN A 71 4.99 -24.11 -2.55
N ILE A 72 4.27 -23.00 -2.49
CA ILE A 72 3.99 -22.22 -3.68
C ILE A 72 5.35 -21.67 -4.10
N PRO A 73 5.83 -21.93 -5.32
CA PRO A 73 6.95 -21.17 -5.84
C PRO A 73 6.46 -19.73 -5.81
N LEU A 74 7.00 -18.95 -4.88
CA LEU A 74 7.17 -17.54 -5.15
C LEU A 74 8.12 -17.57 -6.34
N TRP A 75 7.56 -17.64 -7.55
CA TRP A 75 8.22 -16.91 -8.61
C TRP A 75 8.35 -15.55 -7.97
N GLU A 76 9.59 -15.19 -7.67
CA GLU A 76 9.91 -13.81 -7.58
C GLU A 76 9.40 -13.27 -8.93
N THR A 77 8.13 -12.82 -9.00
CA THR A 77 7.89 -11.49 -9.55
C THR A 77 8.97 -10.74 -8.84
N GLU A 78 10.01 -10.46 -9.62
CA GLU A 78 11.30 -10.05 -9.10
C GLU A 78 11.00 -9.24 -7.87
N SER A 79 11.61 -9.64 -6.75
CA SER A 79 12.00 -8.60 -5.85
C SER A 79 12.63 -7.57 -6.79
N HIS A 80 11.87 -6.54 -7.13
CA HIS A 80 12.40 -5.22 -7.20
C HIS A 80 12.75 -5.03 -5.73
N PRO A 81 14.00 -5.30 -5.30
CA PRO A 81 14.52 -4.36 -4.34
C PRO A 81 14.22 -2.99 -4.96
N ASP A 82 14.02 -2.01 -4.12
CA ASP A 82 14.34 -0.63 -4.45
C ASP A 82 15.83 -0.51 -4.84
N THR A 83 16.32 -1.29 -5.81
CA THR A 83 17.36 -0.90 -6.73
C THR A 83 16.66 0.14 -7.59
N VAL A 84 16.67 1.37 -7.08
CA VAL A 84 16.95 2.53 -7.90
C VAL A 84 17.82 2.05 -9.06
N PRO A 85 17.43 2.21 -10.34
CA PRO A 85 18.33 1.86 -11.42
C PRO A 85 19.61 2.62 -11.12
N VAL A 86 20.64 1.90 -10.69
CA VAL A 86 21.96 2.47 -10.48
C VAL A 86 22.30 2.92 -11.88
N SER A 87 22.10 4.22 -12.12
CA SER A 87 22.34 4.83 -13.40
C SER A 87 23.80 4.55 -13.70
N SER A 88 24.06 3.57 -14.57
CA SER A 88 25.42 3.29 -14.96
C SER A 88 25.87 4.48 -15.80
N PRO A 89 27.07 5.04 -15.56
CA PRO A 89 27.51 6.18 -16.33
C PRO A 89 27.67 5.76 -17.80
N SER A 90 27.16 6.58 -18.70
CA SER A 90 27.32 6.39 -20.14
C SER A 90 28.80 6.52 -20.56
N VAL A 91 29.56 7.35 -19.83
CA VAL A 91 31.00 7.52 -20.03
C VAL A 91 31.69 7.57 -18.66
N CYS A 92 32.77 6.80 -18.49
CA CYS A 92 33.63 6.83 -17.32
C CYS A 92 35.08 7.10 -17.74
N LEU A 93 35.72 8.08 -17.12
CA LEU A 93 37.12 8.45 -17.36
C LEU A 93 37.88 8.37 -16.04
N GLU A 94 39.11 7.87 -16.08
CA GLU A 94 40.00 7.80 -14.92
C GLU A 94 41.35 8.44 -15.28
N MET A 95 41.74 9.46 -14.52
CA MET A 95 42.98 10.21 -14.74
C MET A 95 43.63 10.53 -13.40
N GLN A 96 44.87 10.09 -13.18
CA GLN A 96 45.65 10.36 -11.96
C GLN A 96 44.90 10.04 -10.65
N GLY A 97 44.06 8.99 -10.66
CA GLY A 97 43.26 8.59 -9.49
C GLY A 97 41.96 9.39 -9.31
N ILE A 98 41.64 10.32 -10.22
CA ILE A 98 40.36 11.01 -10.28
C ILE A 98 39.44 10.27 -11.25
N ARG A 99 38.25 9.88 -10.77
CA ARG A 99 37.21 9.22 -11.56
C ARG A 99 36.11 10.21 -11.91
N ILE A 100 35.75 10.25 -13.19
CA ILE A 100 34.78 11.18 -13.75
C ILE A 100 33.71 10.40 -14.49
N GLU A 101 32.45 10.60 -14.10
CA GLU A 101 31.30 9.86 -14.59
C GLU A 101 30.31 10.82 -15.26
N ILE A 102 29.92 10.51 -16.49
CA ILE A 102 28.90 11.25 -17.24
C ILE A 102 27.72 10.31 -17.46
N HIS A 103 26.56 10.69 -16.94
CA HIS A 103 25.30 9.96 -17.13
C HIS A 103 24.54 10.51 -18.34
N GLU A 104 23.66 9.70 -18.93
CA GLU A 104 22.89 10.05 -20.13
C GLU A 104 22.07 11.34 -19.99
N GLN A 105 21.67 11.69 -18.77
CA GLN A 105 20.89 12.89 -18.45
C GLN A 105 21.76 14.15 -18.28
N ALA A 106 23.08 14.05 -18.43
CA ALA A 106 23.97 15.19 -18.28
C ALA A 106 23.78 16.18 -19.44
N GLY A 107 23.41 17.42 -19.10
CA GLY A 107 23.28 18.49 -20.09
C GLY A 107 24.62 18.82 -20.76
N ALA A 108 24.56 19.20 -22.05
CA ALA A 108 25.75 19.51 -22.84
C ALA A 108 26.64 20.60 -22.21
N ASP A 109 26.05 21.58 -21.54
CA ASP A 109 26.81 22.64 -20.84
C ASP A 109 27.58 22.10 -19.64
N VAL A 110 27.00 21.16 -18.89
CA VAL A 110 27.65 20.51 -17.74
C VAL A 110 28.84 19.68 -18.22
N ILE A 111 28.66 18.91 -19.29
CA ILE A 111 29.74 18.12 -19.90
C ILE A 111 30.85 19.05 -20.37
N ARG A 112 30.52 20.10 -21.14
CA ARG A 112 31.48 21.07 -21.66
C ARG A 112 32.26 21.77 -20.55
N ASN A 113 31.58 22.28 -19.55
CA ASN A 113 32.21 23.03 -18.46
C ASN A 113 33.12 22.13 -17.62
N THR A 114 32.69 20.88 -17.37
CA THR A 114 33.51 19.89 -16.68
C THR A 114 34.80 19.62 -17.46
N LEU A 115 34.71 19.35 -18.76
CA LEU A 115 35.89 19.13 -19.60
C LEU A 115 36.81 20.35 -19.69
N LEU A 116 36.25 21.56 -19.75
CA LEU A 116 37.03 22.81 -19.74
C LEU A 116 37.76 23.03 -18.41
N ALA A 117 37.12 22.74 -17.29
CA ALA A 117 37.75 22.84 -15.97
C ALA A 117 38.90 21.84 -15.82
N LEU A 118 38.72 20.60 -16.28
CA LEU A 118 39.77 19.57 -16.27
C LEU A 118 40.97 19.95 -17.12
N ARG A 119 40.74 20.59 -18.28
CA ARG A 119 41.82 21.11 -19.12
C ARG A 119 42.69 22.14 -18.40
N GLN A 120 42.16 22.88 -17.43
CA GLN A 120 42.95 23.85 -16.65
C GLN A 120 43.80 23.19 -15.56
N LEU A 121 43.56 21.91 -15.25
CA LEU A 121 44.30 21.12 -14.26
C LEU A 121 45.45 20.30 -14.88
N CYS A 122 45.58 20.32 -16.20
CA CYS A 122 46.68 19.73 -16.98
C CYS A 122 47.52 20.84 -17.61
#